data_AF-A0A2V7UWT9-F1
#
_entry.id   AF-A0A2V7UWT9-F1
#
_cell.length_a   1.000
_cell.length_b   1.000
_cell.length_c   1.000
_cell.angle_alpha   90.00
_cell.angle_beta   90.00
_cell.angle_gamma   90.00
#
_symmetry.space_group_name_H-M   'P 1'
#
loop_
_entity.id
_entity.type
_entity.pdbx_description
1 polymer ?
#
loop_
_entity_poly.entity_id
_entity_poly.type
_entity_poly.pdbx_seq_one_letter_code
_entity_poly.pdbx_strand_id
1 'polypeptide(L)'
;MKRSLMLLFVALFVLSCASVFAGSAPAAGAAKPHATHVSGEVVSVDAANSSFVVRETLKDKSTKEITINCEPGTKIMMTGKASTLNELAAGDHVTVSYSPSQDGKNIAKTVSIAKPQGQQPSSKS
;
A
#
# COMPACT_ATOMS: atom_id res chain seq x y z
N MET A 1 -15.36 69.00 30.64
CA MET A 1 -14.14 68.38 31.19
C MET A 1 -14.50 67.29 32.21
N LYS A 2 -14.91 66.10 31.75
CA LYS A 2 -15.03 64.87 32.58
C LYS A 2 -14.78 63.60 31.73
N ARG A 3 -14.23 63.80 30.51
CA ARG A 3 -13.92 62.76 29.51
C ARG A 3 -12.58 62.05 29.78
N SER A 4 -11.91 62.35 30.89
CA SER A 4 -10.59 61.78 31.23
C SER A 4 -10.60 60.75 32.36
N LEU A 5 -11.75 60.48 33.01
CA LEU A 5 -11.82 59.45 34.05
C LEU A 5 -12.39 58.11 33.56
N MET A 6 -12.94 58.09 32.34
CA MET A 6 -13.45 56.88 31.66
C MET A 6 -12.42 56.28 30.70
N LEU A 7 -11.13 56.42 31.01
CA LEU A 7 -10.02 55.80 30.25
C LEU A 7 -9.04 55.03 31.14
N LEU A 8 -9.31 54.91 32.45
CA LEU A 8 -8.47 54.14 33.37
C LEU A 8 -9.03 52.75 33.74
N PHE A 9 -10.26 52.42 33.33
CA PHE A 9 -10.90 51.13 33.63
C PHE A 9 -10.90 50.13 32.46
N VAL A 10 -10.45 50.52 31.27
CA VAL A 10 -10.35 49.65 30.08
C VAL A 10 -8.95 49.02 29.93
N ALA A 11 -7.98 49.45 30.74
CA ALA A 11 -6.62 48.90 30.72
C ALA A 11 -6.43 47.66 31.62
N LEU A 12 -7.45 47.26 32.40
CA LEU A 12 -7.39 46.12 33.32
C LEU A 12 -8.31 44.95 32.90
N PHE A 13 -8.54 44.79 31.60
CA PHE A 13 -9.23 43.65 31.00
C PHE A 13 -8.43 43.09 29.81
N VAL A 14 -7.11 43.10 29.91
CA VAL A 14 -6.18 42.50 28.93
C VAL A 14 -5.34 41.40 29.62
N LEU A 15 -5.86 40.78 30.69
CA LEU A 15 -5.11 39.81 31.49
C LEU A 15 -5.60 38.35 31.39
N SER A 16 -6.71 38.05 30.73
CA SER A 16 -7.24 36.67 30.82
C SER A 16 -8.07 36.28 29.61
N CYS A 17 -7.42 35.75 28.57
CA CYS A 17 -7.91 34.66 27.70
C CYS A 17 -7.16 34.66 26.35
N ALA A 18 -6.07 33.90 26.27
CA ALA A 18 -5.71 33.13 25.07
C ALA A 18 -4.55 32.21 25.43
N SER A 19 -4.83 31.29 26.35
CA SER A 19 -4.02 30.11 26.58
C SER A 19 -3.79 29.36 25.27
N VAL A 20 -2.53 29.20 24.92
CA VAL A 20 -1.95 27.96 24.36
C VAL A 20 -2.74 27.34 23.21
N PHE A 21 -2.69 27.95 22.02
CA PHE A 21 -2.80 27.16 20.79
C PHE A 21 -1.43 26.51 20.52
N ALA A 22 -1.07 25.53 21.36
CA ALA A 22 -0.18 24.47 20.93
C ALA A 22 -0.97 23.71 19.86
N GLY A 23 -0.76 24.10 18.60
CA GLY A 23 -1.30 23.37 17.46
C GLY A 23 -0.79 21.95 17.54
N SER A 24 -1.62 21.06 18.06
CA SER A 24 -1.61 19.66 17.68
C SER A 24 -1.81 19.67 16.16
N ALA A 25 -0.70 19.64 15.43
CA ALA A 25 -0.72 19.17 14.06
C ALA A 25 -1.54 17.88 14.10
N PRO A 26 -2.58 17.73 13.26
CA PRO A 26 -3.18 16.42 13.12
C PRO A 26 -2.01 15.52 12.76
N ALA A 27 -1.71 14.56 13.63
CA ALA A 27 -0.91 13.41 13.26
C ALA A 27 -1.68 12.86 12.07
N ALA A 28 -1.27 13.27 10.87
CA ALA A 28 -1.74 12.74 9.61
C ALA A 28 -1.60 11.25 9.82
N GLY A 29 -2.76 10.60 10.00
CA GLY A 29 -2.82 9.22 10.43
C GLY A 29 -1.82 8.50 9.56
N ALA A 30 -0.86 7.82 10.20
CA ALA A 30 0.07 6.95 9.52
C ALA A 30 -0.80 6.04 8.65
N ALA A 31 -0.95 6.42 7.38
CA ALA A 31 -1.77 5.72 6.43
C ALA A 31 -1.02 4.43 6.31
N LYS A 32 -1.49 3.40 7.03
CA LYS A 32 -0.98 2.05 6.88
C LYS A 32 -0.95 1.86 5.37
N PRO A 33 0.24 1.63 4.77
CA PRO A 33 0.36 1.58 3.34
C PRO A 33 -0.67 0.57 2.88
N HIS A 34 -1.72 1.05 2.20
CA HIS A 34 -2.75 0.17 1.68
C HIS A 34 -2.01 -0.70 0.69
N ALA A 35 -1.74 -1.94 1.09
CA ALA A 35 -1.18 -2.91 0.19
C ALA A 35 -2.22 -3.11 -0.90
N THR A 36 -1.85 -2.75 -2.13
CA THR A 36 -2.71 -2.99 -3.27
C THR A 36 -2.59 -4.46 -3.62
N HIS A 37 -3.73 -5.11 -3.83
CA HIS A 37 -3.77 -6.48 -4.28
C HIS A 37 -4.06 -6.49 -5.78
N VAL A 38 -3.25 -7.22 -6.54
CA VAL A 38 -3.50 -7.54 -7.94
C VAL A 38 -3.67 -9.05 -8.05
N SER A 39 -4.72 -9.50 -8.73
CA SER A 39 -4.91 -10.91 -9.08
C SER A 39 -4.90 -11.04 -10.59
N GLY A 40 -4.03 -11.89 -11.12
CA GLY A 40 -3.91 -12.05 -12.55
C GLY A 40 -2.97 -13.16 -12.96
N GLU A 41 -2.83 -13.31 -14.26
CA GLU A 41 -1.99 -14.32 -14.87
C GLU A 41 -0.58 -13.77 -15.06
N VAL A 42 0.44 -14.56 -14.74
CA VAL A 42 1.83 -14.19 -15.00
C VAL A 42 2.09 -14.26 -16.51
N VAL A 43 2.51 -13.16 -17.12
CA VAL A 43 2.86 -13.10 -18.56
C VAL A 43 4.33 -13.41 -18.77
N SER A 44 5.18 -12.90 -17.88
CA SER A 44 6.61 -13.14 -17.92
C SER A 44 7.20 -13.08 -16.51
N VAL A 45 8.30 -13.80 -16.32
CA VAL A 45 9.08 -13.80 -15.08
C VAL A 45 10.51 -13.45 -15.44
N ASP A 46 11.06 -12.44 -14.77
CA ASP A 46 12.45 -12.04 -14.85
C ASP A 46 13.12 -12.33 -13.51
N ALA A 47 13.66 -13.55 -13.40
CA ALA A 47 14.37 -13.97 -12.20
C ALA A 47 15.69 -13.20 -11.98
N ALA A 48 16.29 -12.63 -13.03
CA ALA A 48 17.53 -11.87 -12.92
C ALA A 48 17.30 -10.52 -12.22
N ASN A 49 16.19 -9.85 -12.55
CA ASN A 49 15.78 -8.59 -11.91
C ASN A 49 14.83 -8.78 -10.73
N SER A 50 14.56 -10.03 -10.35
CA SER A 50 13.54 -10.39 -9.34
C SER A 50 12.22 -9.67 -9.60
N SER A 51 11.76 -9.63 -10.85
CA SER A 51 10.53 -8.96 -11.24
C SER A 51 9.69 -9.87 -12.13
N PHE A 52 8.40 -9.60 -12.22
CA PHE A 52 7.49 -10.35 -13.07
C PHE A 52 6.33 -9.48 -13.52
N VAL A 53 5.74 -9.84 -14.65
CA VAL A 53 4.61 -9.12 -15.24
C VAL A 53 3.34 -9.92 -14.99
N VAL A 54 2.35 -9.29 -14.36
CA VAL A 54 1.04 -9.87 -14.13
C VAL A 54 0.02 -9.16 -15.00
N ARG A 55 -0.76 -9.95 -15.74
CA ARG A 55 -1.93 -9.50 -16.49
C ARG A 55 -3.18 -9.67 -15.64
N GLU A 56 -3.67 -8.55 -15.13
CA GLU A 56 -4.97 -8.47 -14.48
C GLU A 56 -6.07 -8.26 -15.52
N THR A 57 -7.19 -8.97 -15.38
CA THR A 57 -8.38 -8.71 -16.20
C THR A 57 -9.34 -7.86 -15.40
N LEU A 58 -9.61 -6.65 -15.90
CA LEU A 58 -10.51 -5.69 -15.29
C LEU A 58 -11.97 -6.05 -15.57
N LYS A 59 -12.89 -5.45 -14.80
CA LYS A 59 -14.34 -5.71 -14.91
C LYS A 59 -14.92 -5.35 -16.28
N ASP A 60 -14.28 -4.45 -17.00
CA ASP A 60 -14.62 -4.02 -18.35
C ASP A 60 -14.08 -4.95 -19.44
N LYS A 61 -13.51 -6.11 -19.06
CA LYS A 61 -12.82 -7.07 -19.94
C LYS A 61 -11.53 -6.54 -20.56
N SER A 62 -11.03 -5.37 -20.13
CA SER A 62 -9.70 -4.93 -20.50
C SER A 62 -8.65 -5.71 -19.71
N THR A 63 -7.51 -5.96 -20.34
CA THR A 63 -6.36 -6.58 -19.68
C THR A 63 -5.33 -5.51 -19.36
N LYS A 64 -4.89 -5.45 -18.11
CA LYS A 64 -3.86 -4.54 -17.65
C LYS A 64 -2.64 -5.34 -17.22
N GLU A 65 -1.52 -5.06 -17.85
CA GLU A 65 -0.22 -5.61 -17.45
C GLU A 65 0.41 -4.73 -16.38
N ILE A 66 0.88 -5.36 -15.31
CA ILE A 66 1.49 -4.71 -14.17
C ILE A 66 2.83 -5.39 -13.90
N THR A 67 3.91 -4.63 -14.04
CA THR A 67 5.22 -5.07 -13.59
C THR A 67 5.29 -4.93 -12.08
N ILE A 68 5.63 -6.04 -11.42
CA ILE A 68 5.85 -6.12 -10.00
C ILE A 68 7.32 -6.48 -9.75
N ASN A 69 7.96 -5.74 -8.85
CA ASN A 69 9.31 -6.00 -8.40
C ASN A 69 9.29 -6.72 -7.05
N CYS A 70 10.05 -7.80 -6.92
CA CYS A 70 10.30 -8.50 -5.68
C CYS A 70 11.62 -8.02 -5.07
N GLU A 71 11.56 -7.59 -3.81
CA GLU A 71 12.74 -7.29 -3.00
C GLU A 71 13.10 -8.46 -2.06
N PRO A 72 14.31 -8.47 -1.46
CA PRO A 72 14.79 -9.53 -0.55
C PRO A 72 13.95 -9.82 0.72
N GLY A 73 12.77 -9.21 0.88
CA GLY A 73 11.81 -9.50 1.96
C GLY A 73 10.46 -10.01 1.45
N THR A 74 10.32 -10.26 0.15
CA THR A 74 9.05 -10.67 -0.46
C THR A 74 8.67 -12.08 -0.01
N LYS A 75 7.50 -12.23 0.60
CA LYS A 75 7.01 -13.55 1.01
C LYS A 75 6.30 -14.23 -0.16
N ILE A 76 6.92 -15.22 -0.78
CA ILE A 76 6.33 -16.00 -1.87
C ILE A 76 5.72 -17.28 -1.30
N MET A 77 4.45 -17.52 -1.60
CA MET A 77 3.70 -18.69 -1.15
C MET A 77 3.01 -19.35 -2.35
N MET A 78 3.20 -20.65 -2.50
CA MET A 78 2.57 -21.48 -3.50
C MET A 78 1.61 -22.45 -2.83
N THR A 79 0.30 -22.32 -3.09
CA THR A 79 -0.73 -23.22 -2.52
C THR A 79 -0.61 -23.37 -0.99
N GLY A 80 -0.31 -22.26 -0.28
CA GLY A 80 -0.14 -22.24 1.18
C GLY A 80 1.21 -22.74 1.71
N LYS A 81 2.16 -23.09 0.85
CA LYS A 81 3.55 -23.41 1.22
C LYS A 81 4.50 -22.28 0.85
N ALA A 82 5.53 -22.02 1.66
CA ALA A 82 6.58 -21.09 1.27
C ALA A 82 7.27 -21.59 0.00
N SER A 83 7.40 -20.71 -1.00
CA SER A 83 7.99 -21.03 -2.29
C SER A 83 8.94 -19.90 -2.72
N THR A 84 9.53 -20.01 -3.91
CA THR A 84 10.46 -19.03 -4.46
C THR A 84 9.98 -18.54 -5.82
N LEU A 85 10.58 -17.46 -6.32
CA LEU A 85 10.26 -16.90 -7.64
C LEU A 85 10.55 -17.90 -8.78
N ASN A 86 11.45 -18.87 -8.56
CA ASN A 86 11.80 -19.90 -9.55
C ASN A 86 10.67 -20.89 -9.84
N GLU A 87 9.72 -21.04 -8.91
CA GLU A 87 8.53 -21.88 -9.09
C GLU A 87 7.42 -21.14 -9.84
N LEU A 88 7.58 -19.82 -10.06
CA LEU A 88 6.63 -19.00 -10.80
C LEU A 88 6.87 -19.20 -12.30
N ALA A 89 5.85 -19.64 -13.03
CA ALA A 89 5.89 -19.76 -14.47
C ALA A 89 4.91 -18.79 -15.14
N ALA A 90 5.20 -18.41 -16.39
CA ALA A 90 4.23 -17.73 -17.23
C ALA A 90 3.00 -18.64 -17.42
N GLY A 91 1.80 -18.07 -17.26
CA GLY A 91 0.52 -18.79 -17.28
C GLY A 91 -0.03 -19.16 -15.90
N ASP A 92 0.74 -18.96 -14.82
CA ASP A 92 0.25 -19.18 -13.46
C ASP A 92 -0.68 -18.06 -13.01
N HIS A 93 -1.75 -18.43 -12.30
CA HIS A 93 -2.64 -17.44 -11.68
C HIS A 93 -2.13 -17.10 -10.29
N VAL A 94 -1.74 -15.84 -10.11
CA VAL A 94 -1.14 -15.33 -8.88
C VAL A 94 -1.95 -14.16 -8.32
N THR A 95 -1.95 -14.05 -7.00
CA THR A 95 -2.43 -12.88 -6.26
C THR A 95 -1.25 -12.25 -5.56
N VAL A 96 -0.96 -11.00 -5.90
CA VAL A 96 0.19 -10.27 -5.40
C VAL A 96 -0.28 -9.08 -4.60
N SER A 97 0.19 -9.01 -3.36
CA SER A 97 0.08 -7.82 -2.52
C SER A 97 1.33 -6.99 -2.72
N TYR A 98 1.20 -5.80 -3.31
CA TYR A 98 2.30 -4.88 -3.53
C TYR A 98 2.05 -3.53 -2.84
N SER A 99 3.13 -2.80 -2.60
CA SER A 99 3.08 -1.41 -2.15
C SER A 99 3.94 -0.55 -3.05
N PRO A 100 3.47 0.64 -3.45
CA PRO A 100 4.31 1.60 -4.16
C PRO A 100 5.49 2.01 -3.27
N SER A 101 6.70 1.97 -3.82
CA SER A 101 7.89 2.53 -3.20
C SER A 101 7.86 4.06 -3.26
N GLN A 102 8.77 4.70 -2.54
CA GLN A 102 8.96 6.15 -2.58
C GLN A 102 9.33 6.66 -4.00
N ASP A 103 9.92 5.79 -4.82
CA ASP A 103 10.25 6.01 -6.24
C ASP A 103 9.10 5.68 -7.21
N GLY A 104 7.94 5.24 -6.70
CA GLY A 104 6.80 4.85 -7.53
C GLY A 104 6.89 3.43 -8.13
N LYS A 105 7.83 2.60 -7.69
CA LYS A 105 7.92 1.18 -8.12
C LYS A 105 6.95 0.31 -7.34
N ASN A 106 6.37 -0.71 -7.97
CA ASN A 106 5.47 -1.64 -7.29
C ASN A 106 6.29 -2.74 -6.61
N ILE A 107 6.49 -2.64 -5.30
CA ILE A 107 7.24 -3.63 -4.53
C ILE A 107 6.30 -4.69 -3.98
N ALA A 108 6.46 -5.95 -4.40
CA ALA A 108 5.75 -7.08 -3.85
C ALA A 108 6.10 -7.26 -2.36
N LYS A 109 5.07 -7.34 -1.53
CA LYS A 109 5.20 -7.78 -0.14
C LYS A 109 4.88 -9.26 0.00
N THR A 110 3.87 -9.73 -0.72
CA THR A 110 3.44 -11.12 -0.66
C THR A 110 2.94 -11.56 -2.02
N VAL A 111 3.44 -12.70 -2.49
CA VAL A 111 3.00 -13.33 -3.74
C VAL A 111 2.35 -14.65 -3.36
N SER A 112 1.11 -14.85 -3.76
CA SER A 112 0.38 -16.10 -3.54
C SER A 112 0.01 -16.71 -4.89
N ILE A 113 0.51 -17.92 -5.16
CA ILE A 113 0.17 -18.66 -6.38
C ILE A 113 -1.08 -19.48 -6.08
N ALA A 114 -2.20 -19.10 -6.71
CA ALA A 114 -3.51 -19.70 -6.47
C ALA A 114 -3.71 -20.97 -7.29
N LYS A 115 -3.15 -21.02 -8.51
CA LYS A 115 -3.18 -22.19 -9.37
C LYS A 115 -1.85 -22.31 -10.13
N PRO A 116 -0.87 -23.04 -9.58
CA PRO A 116 0.32 -23.42 -10.33
C PRO A 116 -0.11 -24.37 -11.44
N GLN A 117 0.36 -24.20 -12.67
CA GLN A 117 0.03 -25.07 -13.81
C GLN A 117 0.39 -26.55 -13.61
N GLY A 118 1.00 -26.94 -12.48
CA GLY A 118 1.30 -28.34 -12.11
C GLY A 118 0.48 -28.93 -10.95
N GLN A 119 -0.36 -28.15 -10.24
CA GLN A 119 -1.09 -28.65 -9.06
C GLN A 119 -2.58 -28.35 -9.15
N GLN A 120 -3.33 -29.40 -9.52
CA GLN A 120 -4.77 -29.53 -9.40
C GLN A 120 -5.23 -29.03 -8.01
N PRO A 121 -6.23 -28.14 -7.92
CA PRO A 121 -6.68 -27.61 -6.64
C PRO A 121 -7.19 -28.77 -5.78
N SER A 122 -6.54 -28.99 -4.63
CA SER A 122 -7.03 -29.87 -3.58
C SER A 122 -8.32 -29.29 -3.03
N SER A 123 -9.41 -29.77 -3.61
CA SER A 123 -10.78 -29.71 -3.10
C SER A 123 -10.76 -30.02 -1.61
N LYS A 124 -11.14 -29.02 -0.81
CA LYS A 124 -11.35 -29.19 0.62
C LYS A 124 -12.55 -30.12 0.79
N SER A 125 -12.26 -31.27 1.38
CA SER A 125 -13.16 -32.40 1.64
C SER A 125 -14.27 -32.07 2.63
#